data_AF-A0AAE3U9N6-F1
#
_entry.id   AF-A0AAE3U9N6-F1
#
_cell.length_a   1.000
_cell.length_b   1.000
_cell.length_c   1.000
_cell.angle_alpha   90.00
_cell.angle_beta   90.00
_cell.angle_gamma   90.00
#
_symmetry.space_group_name_H-M   'P 1'
#
loop_
_entity.id
_entity.type
_entity.pdbx_description
1 polymer ?
#
loop_
_entity_poly.entity_id
_entity_poly.type
_entity_poly.pdbx_seq_one_letter_code
_entity_poly.pdbx_strand_id
1 'polypeptide(L)'
;METVQKATFKYFWEFAHPVSGMTPERTATPTIVTSGGTGFGVMCLVVGVQRGWITREQAVSHLTKMTKFLSAADRFHGAWSHWLDGRTGKVVPFGEKDNGGDLVETAYLVNGLLVARAYFDQQNPQETQLRDQITKLWETVEWDWYASRGDGHLYWHWSPNYEWAMNMPIRGYNECLITYVLALGSPTHAIKPEVYQNTWKKSDFYTNGNQYLGYTLPLGFPYGGPLFFAHYSYLSLDPRKMDDGKTNYWKLNLAQTLINYTHCVTQGEKFGYSTDNWGLTASDDYNFYDAHSPTNDNGTISPTAALSSFPYTPYASYQAMRYFYLKKGNPLFGPYGFYDAFSQVKNWYSNQYLAIDQGPIVVMMENYRSGLIWKLGAEIAELTTGLKKMGITTPSYPTGFYMYLPDPKTNEVDLMRHTDRATYILNIAVKGKESVKLELTDRNGKVETVLLNKALTEGTHEIPFVAKGGKYQAILSQGTKQEKVLLNLR
;
A
#
# COMPACT_ATOMS: atom_id res chain seq x y z
N MET A 1 12.35 0.64 13.59
CA MET A 1 11.56 -0.09 12.58
C MET A 1 11.06 -1.42 13.15
N GLU A 2 11.95 -2.36 13.49
CA GLU A 2 11.56 -3.67 14.06
C GLU A 2 10.56 -3.56 15.23
N THR A 3 10.84 -2.71 16.22
CA THR A 3 9.94 -2.47 17.36
C THR A 3 8.54 -2.04 16.94
N VAL A 4 8.44 -1.09 16.01
CA VAL A 4 7.16 -0.57 15.51
C VAL A 4 6.42 -1.66 14.74
N GLN A 5 7.10 -2.29 13.78
CA GLN A 5 6.49 -3.30 12.92
C GLN A 5 5.99 -4.52 13.71
N LYS A 6 6.79 -5.01 14.67
CA LYS A 6 6.42 -6.13 15.55
C LYS A 6 5.28 -5.77 16.51
N ALA A 7 5.27 -4.54 17.04
CA ALA A 7 4.17 -4.09 17.89
C ALA A 7 2.87 -3.98 17.08
N THR A 8 2.90 -3.38 15.90
CA THR A 8 1.73 -3.28 15.02
C THR A 8 1.21 -4.64 14.56
N PHE A 9 2.10 -5.59 14.26
CA PHE A 9 1.73 -6.97 13.93
C PHE A 9 0.84 -7.63 14.99
N LYS A 10 1.03 -7.32 16.28
CA LYS A 10 0.24 -7.90 17.37
C LYS A 10 -1.26 -7.60 17.25
N TYR A 11 -1.66 -6.52 16.57
CA TYR A 11 -3.07 -6.26 16.27
C TYR A 11 -3.73 -7.42 15.50
N PHE A 12 -3.00 -8.03 14.58
CA PHE A 12 -3.49 -9.09 13.70
C PHE A 12 -3.27 -10.49 14.26
N TRP A 13 -2.54 -10.61 15.37
CA TRP A 13 -2.18 -11.89 15.98
C TRP A 13 -2.79 -12.03 17.38
N GLU A 14 -2.39 -11.15 18.31
CA GLU A 14 -2.84 -11.16 19.71
C GLU A 14 -4.28 -10.63 19.84
N PHE A 15 -4.67 -9.66 19.01
CA PHE A 15 -6.01 -9.05 19.02
C PHE A 15 -6.96 -9.61 17.95
N ALA A 16 -6.54 -10.62 17.18
CA ALA A 16 -7.42 -11.28 16.23
C ALA A 16 -8.64 -11.89 16.94
N HIS A 17 -9.80 -11.90 16.27
CA HIS A 17 -11.03 -12.38 16.88
C HIS A 17 -10.91 -13.88 17.24
N PRO A 18 -11.20 -14.28 18.49
CA PRO A 18 -10.85 -15.61 18.99
C PRO A 18 -11.66 -16.75 18.36
N VAL A 19 -12.79 -16.48 17.71
CA VAL A 19 -13.60 -17.52 17.03
C VAL A 19 -13.26 -17.62 15.55
N SER A 20 -13.23 -16.49 14.84
CA SER A 20 -13.03 -16.46 13.39
C SER A 20 -11.56 -16.40 12.99
N GLY A 21 -10.68 -15.88 13.85
CA GLY A 21 -9.32 -15.51 13.46
C GLY A 21 -9.24 -14.28 12.55
N MET A 22 -10.39 -13.69 12.16
CA MET A 22 -10.46 -12.44 11.39
C MET A 22 -10.06 -11.23 12.24
N THR A 23 -9.74 -10.14 11.58
CA THR A 23 -9.30 -8.90 12.22
C THR A 23 -10.49 -8.04 12.65
N PRO A 24 -10.60 -7.64 13.93
CA PRO A 24 -11.58 -6.65 14.35
C PRO A 24 -11.40 -5.32 13.63
N GLU A 25 -12.49 -4.64 13.29
CA GLU A 25 -12.47 -3.30 12.67
C GLU A 25 -11.65 -2.32 13.49
N ARG A 26 -11.99 -2.22 14.78
CA ARG A 26 -11.32 -1.37 15.75
C ARG A 26 -11.33 -1.98 17.14
N THR A 27 -10.44 -1.51 18.01
CA THR A 27 -10.35 -2.00 19.39
C THR A 27 -11.61 -1.82 20.23
N ALA A 28 -12.41 -0.77 19.97
CA ALA A 28 -13.65 -0.50 20.71
C ALA A 28 -14.78 -1.48 20.40
N THR A 29 -14.77 -2.13 19.24
CA THR A 29 -15.82 -3.06 18.79
C THR A 29 -15.20 -4.40 18.41
N PRO A 30 -14.59 -5.12 19.36
CA PRO A 30 -13.76 -6.28 19.07
C PRO A 30 -14.52 -7.46 18.43
N THR A 31 -15.84 -7.47 18.51
CA THR A 31 -16.69 -8.53 17.91
C THR A 31 -17.06 -8.25 16.45
N ILE A 32 -16.90 -7.02 15.97
CA ILE A 32 -17.14 -6.66 14.56
C ILE A 32 -15.82 -6.81 13.83
N VAL A 33 -15.76 -7.73 12.87
CA VAL A 33 -14.58 -7.97 12.03
C VAL A 33 -14.77 -7.37 10.65
N THR A 34 -13.71 -6.81 10.09
CA THR A 34 -13.69 -6.19 8.75
C THR A 34 -13.10 -7.17 7.73
N SER A 35 -13.72 -7.29 6.55
CA SER A 35 -13.19 -8.14 5.49
C SER A 35 -11.90 -7.56 4.89
N GLY A 36 -11.86 -6.28 4.49
CA GLY A 36 -10.67 -5.69 3.87
C GLY A 36 -9.50 -5.56 4.85
N GLY A 37 -9.76 -5.12 6.08
CA GLY A 37 -8.74 -5.10 7.14
C GLY A 37 -8.24 -6.51 7.53
N THR A 38 -9.07 -7.54 7.35
CA THR A 38 -8.62 -8.94 7.46
C THR A 38 -7.67 -9.32 6.32
N GLY A 39 -7.91 -8.87 5.09
CA GLY A 39 -6.98 -9.04 3.96
C GLY A 39 -5.59 -8.49 4.26
N PHE A 40 -5.51 -7.29 4.84
CA PHE A 40 -4.24 -6.71 5.27
C PHE A 40 -3.60 -7.54 6.40
N GLY A 41 -4.42 -8.01 7.34
CA GLY A 41 -3.99 -8.90 8.42
C GLY A 41 -3.39 -10.21 7.94
N VAL A 42 -3.95 -10.83 6.90
CA VAL A 42 -3.38 -12.04 6.28
C VAL A 42 -1.97 -11.78 5.75
N MET A 43 -1.74 -10.65 5.08
CA MET A 43 -0.39 -10.26 4.64
C MET A 43 0.53 -10.01 5.84
N CYS A 44 0.03 -9.42 6.93
CA CYS A 44 0.79 -9.24 8.16
C CYS A 44 1.22 -10.57 8.80
N LEU A 45 0.40 -11.63 8.71
CA LEU A 45 0.77 -12.98 9.17
C LEU A 45 1.93 -13.56 8.35
N VAL A 46 1.93 -13.35 7.04
CA VAL A 46 3.06 -13.72 6.16
C VAL A 46 4.33 -12.98 6.58
N VAL A 47 4.25 -11.67 6.84
CA VAL A 47 5.38 -10.89 7.39
C VAL A 47 5.84 -11.46 8.72
N GLY A 48 4.90 -11.80 9.61
CA GLY A 48 5.19 -12.37 10.93
C GLY A 48 5.97 -13.69 10.87
N VAL A 49 5.66 -14.57 9.90
CA VAL A 49 6.43 -15.79 9.65
C VAL A 49 7.81 -15.43 9.10
N GLN A 50 7.89 -14.57 8.09
CA GLN A 50 9.16 -14.18 7.47
C GLN A 50 10.15 -13.54 8.47
N ARG A 51 9.62 -12.81 9.46
CA ARG A 51 10.40 -12.16 10.52
C ARG A 51 10.60 -13.03 11.76
N GLY A 52 10.05 -14.25 11.79
CA GLY A 52 10.17 -15.18 12.91
C GLY A 52 9.46 -14.72 14.19
N TRP A 53 8.41 -13.90 14.06
CA TRP A 53 7.57 -13.49 15.20
C TRP A 53 6.56 -14.58 15.57
N ILE A 54 6.13 -15.36 14.58
CA ILE A 54 5.34 -16.58 14.72
C ILE A 54 5.95 -17.67 13.84
N THR A 55 5.68 -18.92 14.18
CA THR A 55 6.08 -20.07 13.36
C THR A 55 5.18 -20.20 12.12
N ARG A 56 5.67 -20.88 11.09
CA ARG A 56 4.91 -21.14 9.88
C ARG A 56 3.66 -21.97 10.17
N GLU A 57 3.79 -22.96 11.06
CA GLU A 57 2.71 -23.85 11.49
C GLU A 57 1.61 -23.08 12.24
N GLN A 58 1.99 -22.14 13.12
CA GLN A 58 1.04 -21.25 13.79
C GLN A 58 0.24 -20.41 12.78
N ALA A 59 0.92 -19.84 11.79
CA ALA A 59 0.26 -19.04 10.76
C ALA A 59 -0.69 -19.89 9.91
N VAL A 60 -0.26 -21.07 9.45
CA VAL A 60 -1.12 -22.01 8.69
C VAL A 60 -2.34 -22.38 9.51
N SER A 61 -2.19 -22.76 10.78
CA SER A 61 -3.32 -23.08 11.65
C SER A 61 -4.30 -21.92 11.82
N HIS A 62 -3.78 -20.68 11.96
CA HIS A 62 -4.62 -19.48 12.09
C HIS A 62 -5.38 -19.19 10.79
N LEU A 63 -4.70 -19.28 9.66
CA LEU A 63 -5.29 -19.04 8.34
C LEU A 63 -6.31 -20.11 7.97
N THR A 64 -6.08 -21.39 8.28
CA THR A 64 -7.06 -22.47 8.06
C THR A 64 -8.33 -22.26 8.88
N LYS A 65 -8.21 -21.77 10.12
CA LYS A 65 -9.37 -21.38 10.94
C LYS A 65 -10.14 -20.23 10.28
N MET A 66 -9.41 -19.21 9.81
CA MET A 66 -9.99 -18.04 9.15
C MET A 66 -10.71 -18.40 7.84
N THR A 67 -10.08 -19.17 6.96
CA THR A 67 -10.69 -19.60 5.69
C THR A 67 -11.90 -20.50 5.92
N LYS A 68 -11.86 -21.36 6.94
CA LYS A 68 -13.04 -22.15 7.36
C LYS A 68 -14.19 -21.25 7.80
N PHE A 69 -13.92 -20.22 8.62
CA PHE A 69 -14.93 -19.25 9.02
C PHE A 69 -15.51 -18.50 7.81
N LEU A 70 -14.64 -17.95 6.94
CA LEU A 70 -15.03 -17.23 5.74
C LEU A 70 -15.89 -18.06 4.78
N SER A 71 -15.66 -19.38 4.72
CA SER A 71 -16.46 -20.30 3.91
C SER A 71 -17.89 -20.50 4.40
N ALA A 72 -18.15 -20.22 5.69
CA ALA A 72 -19.46 -20.35 6.33
C ALA A 72 -20.14 -18.99 6.62
N ALA A 73 -19.40 -17.89 6.51
CA ALA A 73 -19.91 -16.54 6.68
C ALA A 73 -20.89 -16.16 5.55
N ASP A 74 -21.73 -15.16 5.81
CA ASP A 74 -22.63 -14.61 4.82
C ASP A 74 -21.83 -14.07 3.62
N ARG A 75 -22.28 -14.44 2.42
CA ARG A 75 -21.72 -14.00 1.13
C ARG A 75 -22.86 -13.66 0.17
N PHE A 76 -22.62 -12.69 -0.69
CA PHE A 76 -23.60 -12.10 -1.60
C PHE A 76 -23.01 -12.11 -3.01
N HIS A 77 -23.43 -13.10 -3.81
CA HIS A 77 -22.77 -13.41 -5.09
C HIS A 77 -21.26 -13.64 -4.89
N GLY A 78 -20.93 -14.39 -3.84
CA GLY A 78 -19.55 -14.68 -3.46
C GLY A 78 -18.77 -13.53 -2.81
N ALA A 79 -19.21 -12.27 -2.88
CA ALA A 79 -18.56 -11.20 -2.14
C ALA A 79 -18.92 -11.25 -0.65
N TRP A 80 -17.99 -10.88 0.23
CA TRP A 80 -18.28 -10.66 1.64
C TRP A 80 -18.76 -9.23 1.88
N SER A 81 -19.47 -9.02 2.97
CA SER A 81 -19.79 -7.68 3.47
C SER A 81 -18.54 -6.96 3.99
N HIS A 82 -18.63 -5.64 4.09
CA HIS A 82 -17.63 -4.82 4.77
C HIS A 82 -17.40 -5.33 6.20
N TRP A 83 -18.47 -5.47 6.99
CA TRP A 83 -18.43 -5.98 8.35
C TRP A 83 -19.22 -7.27 8.54
N LEU A 84 -18.65 -8.14 9.38
CA LEU A 84 -19.26 -9.38 9.84
C LEU A 84 -19.19 -9.45 11.38
N ASP A 85 -20.14 -10.11 12.01
CA ASP A 85 -20.00 -10.53 13.41
C ASP A 85 -18.98 -11.67 13.46
N GLY A 86 -17.85 -11.46 14.13
CA GLY A 86 -16.73 -12.40 14.17
C GLY A 86 -17.05 -13.73 14.85
N ARG A 87 -18.19 -13.85 15.54
CA ARG A 87 -18.62 -15.09 16.21
C ARG A 87 -19.49 -15.94 15.28
N THR A 88 -20.34 -15.29 14.50
CA THR A 88 -21.40 -15.97 13.74
C THR A 88 -21.17 -15.97 12.22
N GLY A 89 -20.34 -15.05 11.72
CA GLY A 89 -20.15 -14.83 10.28
C GLY A 89 -21.33 -14.10 9.64
N LYS A 90 -22.27 -13.55 10.42
CA LYS A 90 -23.40 -12.79 9.90
C LYS A 90 -23.04 -11.37 9.54
N VAL A 91 -23.63 -10.83 8.47
CA VAL A 91 -23.45 -9.43 8.09
C VAL A 91 -23.81 -8.48 9.23
N VAL A 92 -22.93 -7.52 9.48
CA VAL A 92 -23.23 -6.34 10.30
C VAL A 92 -23.32 -5.17 9.32
N PRO A 93 -24.51 -4.58 9.10
CA PRO A 93 -24.65 -3.50 8.14
C PRO A 93 -23.75 -2.30 8.46
N PHE A 94 -23.02 -1.79 7.47
CA PHE A 94 -22.20 -0.57 7.59
C PHE A 94 -23.07 0.69 7.45
N GLY A 95 -24.22 0.54 6.80
CA GLY A 95 -25.30 1.53 6.74
C GLY A 95 -26.61 0.82 6.39
N GLU A 96 -27.73 1.54 6.39
CA GLU A 96 -29.06 0.95 6.15
C GLU A 96 -29.11 0.11 4.87
N LYS A 97 -28.58 0.65 3.76
CA LYS A 97 -28.57 0.01 2.43
C LYS A 97 -27.31 -0.81 2.16
N ASP A 98 -26.31 -0.70 3.03
CA ASP A 98 -25.05 -1.44 2.93
C ASP A 98 -25.06 -2.61 3.91
N ASN A 99 -25.88 -3.60 3.55
CA ASN A 99 -26.13 -4.83 4.31
C ASN A 99 -25.95 -6.09 3.44
N GLY A 100 -25.18 -5.97 2.36
CA GLY A 100 -24.92 -7.02 1.39
C GLY A 100 -23.43 -7.18 1.13
N GLY A 101 -23.04 -7.46 -0.11
CA GLY A 101 -21.64 -7.60 -0.46
C GLY A 101 -20.98 -6.26 -0.77
N ASP A 102 -19.75 -6.10 -0.28
CA ASP A 102 -18.83 -5.03 -0.58
C ASP A 102 -17.70 -5.61 -1.43
N LEU A 103 -17.64 -5.19 -2.70
CA LEU A 103 -16.67 -5.74 -3.66
C LEU A 103 -15.26 -5.20 -3.43
N VAL A 104 -15.11 -3.99 -2.89
CA VAL A 104 -13.80 -3.38 -2.63
C VAL A 104 -13.15 -4.05 -1.42
N GLU A 105 -13.89 -4.21 -0.34
CA GLU A 105 -13.42 -4.93 0.85
C GLU A 105 -13.15 -6.41 0.55
N THR A 106 -13.99 -7.03 -0.28
CA THR A 106 -13.74 -8.37 -0.82
C THR A 106 -12.43 -8.43 -1.62
N ALA A 107 -12.12 -7.41 -2.43
CA ALA A 107 -10.86 -7.35 -3.18
C ALA A 107 -9.65 -7.28 -2.25
N TYR A 108 -9.70 -6.48 -1.18
CA TYR A 108 -8.62 -6.43 -0.19
C TYR A 108 -8.45 -7.78 0.54
N LEU A 109 -9.56 -8.41 0.96
CA LEU A 109 -9.55 -9.72 1.61
C LEU A 109 -8.90 -10.79 0.72
N VAL A 110 -9.42 -10.93 -0.49
CA VAL A 110 -8.94 -11.91 -1.47
C VAL A 110 -7.49 -11.67 -1.82
N ASN A 111 -7.08 -10.41 -2.01
CA ASN A 111 -5.68 -10.08 -2.29
C ASN A 111 -4.74 -10.63 -1.19
N GLY A 112 -5.12 -10.44 0.08
CA GLY A 112 -4.39 -11.02 1.21
C GLY A 112 -4.34 -12.55 1.17
N LEU A 113 -5.47 -13.19 0.91
CA LEU A 113 -5.56 -14.65 0.81
C LEU A 113 -4.69 -15.20 -0.33
N LEU A 114 -4.69 -14.56 -1.51
CA LEU A 114 -3.85 -15.00 -2.63
C LEU A 114 -2.35 -14.84 -2.32
N VAL A 115 -1.95 -13.80 -1.58
CA VAL A 115 -0.58 -13.66 -1.06
C VAL A 115 -0.23 -14.81 -0.12
N ALA A 116 -1.13 -15.19 0.80
CA ALA A 116 -0.91 -16.35 1.66
C ALA A 116 -0.83 -17.65 0.83
N ARG A 117 -1.67 -17.84 -0.18
CA ARG A 117 -1.61 -19.00 -1.09
C ARG A 117 -0.26 -19.10 -1.79
N ALA A 118 0.33 -17.98 -2.20
CA ALA A 118 1.66 -17.94 -2.80
C ALA A 118 2.78 -18.24 -1.80
N TYR A 119 2.67 -17.75 -0.55
CA TYR A 119 3.72 -17.93 0.46
C TYR A 119 3.72 -19.32 1.14
N PHE A 120 2.54 -19.90 1.35
CA PHE A 120 2.37 -21.21 1.99
C PHE A 120 2.36 -22.33 0.95
N ASP A 121 3.51 -22.57 0.32
CA ASP A 121 3.76 -23.41 -0.85
C ASP A 121 4.37 -24.79 -0.55
N GLN A 122 4.55 -25.18 0.72
CA GLN A 122 5.16 -26.46 1.05
C GLN A 122 4.26 -27.63 0.65
N GLN A 123 4.91 -28.73 0.26
CA GLN A 123 4.26 -29.99 -0.13
C GLN A 123 3.88 -30.82 1.09
N ASN A 124 3.05 -30.26 1.97
CA ASN A 124 2.50 -30.94 3.15
C ASN A 124 0.96 -30.83 3.17
N PRO A 125 0.24 -31.75 3.85
CA PRO A 125 -1.21 -31.77 3.84
C PRO A 125 -1.88 -30.48 4.35
N GLN A 126 -1.31 -29.83 5.37
CA GLN A 126 -1.87 -28.64 5.99
C GLN A 126 -1.83 -27.43 5.06
N GLU A 127 -0.69 -27.18 4.40
CA GLU A 127 -0.55 -26.09 3.45
C GLU A 127 -1.30 -26.36 2.15
N THR A 128 -1.34 -27.62 1.68
CA THR A 128 -2.20 -28.00 0.54
C THR A 128 -3.66 -27.70 0.84
N GLN A 129 -4.16 -28.11 2.01
CA GLN A 129 -5.54 -27.81 2.42
C GLN A 129 -5.82 -26.30 2.48
N LEU A 130 -4.88 -25.51 3.01
CA LEU A 130 -5.01 -24.06 3.07
C LEU A 130 -5.09 -23.45 1.66
N ARG A 131 -4.19 -23.85 0.75
CA ARG A 131 -4.18 -23.36 -0.64
C ARG A 131 -5.47 -23.74 -1.38
N ASP A 132 -5.98 -24.95 -1.19
CA ASP A 132 -7.22 -25.41 -1.82
C ASP A 132 -8.43 -24.61 -1.32
N GLN A 133 -8.51 -24.35 -0.01
CA GLN A 133 -9.57 -23.52 0.56
C GLN A 133 -9.53 -22.09 0.04
N ILE A 134 -8.34 -21.47 0.00
CA ILE A 134 -8.17 -20.13 -0.56
C ILE A 134 -8.61 -20.09 -2.02
N THR A 135 -8.18 -21.06 -2.83
CA THR A 135 -8.54 -21.15 -4.25
C THR A 135 -10.05 -21.23 -4.43
N LYS A 136 -10.72 -22.09 -3.66
CA LYS A 136 -12.18 -22.21 -3.69
C LYS A 136 -12.90 -20.91 -3.29
N LEU A 137 -12.41 -20.23 -2.26
CA LEU A 137 -12.99 -18.95 -1.82
C LEU A 137 -12.87 -17.87 -2.89
N TRP A 138 -11.70 -17.76 -3.51
CA TRP A 138 -11.41 -16.84 -4.61
C TRP A 138 -12.29 -17.12 -5.85
N GLU A 139 -12.33 -18.36 -6.32
CA GLU A 139 -13.01 -18.73 -7.57
C GLU A 139 -14.53 -18.62 -7.48
N THR A 140 -15.08 -18.45 -6.27
CA THR A 140 -16.53 -18.28 -6.05
C THR A 140 -16.95 -16.83 -5.89
N VAL A 141 -16.04 -15.85 -6.00
CA VAL A 141 -16.42 -14.42 -6.03
C VAL A 141 -16.92 -14.06 -7.43
N GLU A 142 -18.20 -13.68 -7.55
CA GLU A 142 -18.85 -13.36 -8.83
C GLU A 142 -18.61 -11.90 -9.22
N TRP A 143 -17.39 -11.54 -9.66
CA TRP A 143 -17.08 -10.15 -10.03
C TRP A 143 -17.94 -9.62 -11.19
N ASP A 144 -18.32 -10.51 -12.10
CA ASP A 144 -19.22 -10.24 -13.22
C ASP A 144 -20.65 -9.92 -12.78
N TRP A 145 -21.13 -10.49 -11.66
CA TRP A 145 -22.40 -10.10 -11.04
C TRP A 145 -22.40 -8.61 -10.69
N TYR A 146 -21.33 -8.10 -10.10
CA TYR A 146 -21.21 -6.68 -9.74
C TYR A 146 -21.05 -5.75 -10.95
N ALA A 147 -20.95 -6.31 -12.16
CA ALA A 147 -21.02 -5.60 -13.44
C ALA A 147 -22.30 -5.92 -14.25
N SER A 148 -23.26 -6.64 -13.66
CA SER A 148 -24.43 -7.18 -14.36
C SER A 148 -25.64 -6.27 -14.41
N ARG A 149 -25.58 -5.08 -13.79
CA ARG A 149 -26.71 -4.12 -13.73
C ARG A 149 -27.22 -3.67 -15.10
N GLY A 150 -26.42 -3.84 -16.15
CA GLY A 150 -26.81 -3.62 -17.55
C GLY A 150 -26.39 -2.27 -18.14
N ASP A 151 -25.71 -1.42 -17.36
CA ASP A 151 -25.20 -0.12 -17.81
C ASP A 151 -23.68 -0.10 -18.08
N GLY A 152 -23.04 -1.26 -17.95
CA GLY A 152 -21.61 -1.44 -18.24
C GLY A 152 -20.68 -0.95 -17.13
N HIS A 153 -21.19 -0.66 -15.93
CA HIS A 153 -20.37 -0.26 -14.79
C HIS A 153 -20.07 -1.39 -13.82
N LEU A 154 -18.92 -1.30 -13.12
CA LEU A 154 -18.63 -2.12 -11.93
C LEU A 154 -19.09 -1.38 -10.67
N TYR A 155 -19.88 -2.05 -9.84
CA TYR A 155 -20.45 -1.48 -8.62
C TYR A 155 -19.73 -1.95 -7.36
N TRP A 156 -19.65 -1.04 -6.39
CA TRP A 156 -19.06 -1.30 -5.08
C TRP A 156 -19.93 -2.25 -4.25
N HIS A 157 -21.26 -2.03 -4.25
CA HIS A 157 -22.18 -2.73 -3.35
C HIS A 157 -23.32 -3.41 -4.11
N TRP A 158 -23.78 -4.52 -3.57
CA TRP A 158 -25.06 -5.15 -3.92
C TRP A 158 -25.72 -5.74 -2.66
N SER A 159 -27.03 -5.59 -2.52
CA SER A 159 -27.81 -6.08 -1.37
C SER A 159 -28.95 -7.00 -1.81
N PRO A 160 -29.26 -8.07 -1.06
CA PRO A 160 -30.47 -8.87 -1.33
C PRO A 160 -31.76 -8.11 -1.02
N ASN A 161 -31.72 -7.11 -0.13
CA ASN A 161 -32.90 -6.34 0.30
C ASN A 161 -33.07 -5.04 -0.49
N TYR A 162 -31.96 -4.50 -1.02
CA TYR A 162 -31.93 -3.18 -1.65
C TYR A 162 -31.32 -3.20 -3.07
N GLU A 163 -30.92 -4.36 -3.57
CA GLU A 163 -30.29 -4.56 -4.87
C GLU A 163 -29.14 -3.55 -5.10
N TRP A 164 -29.30 -2.66 -6.08
CA TRP A 164 -28.32 -1.66 -6.48
C TRP A 164 -28.56 -0.27 -5.86
N ALA A 165 -29.38 -0.15 -4.80
CA ALA A 165 -29.79 1.15 -4.27
C ALA A 165 -28.66 2.00 -3.66
N MET A 166 -27.53 1.39 -3.27
CA MET A 166 -26.30 2.12 -2.93
C MET A 166 -25.74 2.90 -4.13
N ASN A 167 -25.96 2.39 -5.35
CA ASN A 167 -25.69 3.06 -6.62
C ASN A 167 -24.30 3.71 -6.72
N MET A 168 -23.27 2.99 -6.29
CA MET A 168 -21.90 3.50 -6.23
C MET A 168 -21.00 2.77 -7.24
N PRO A 169 -20.89 3.26 -8.49
CA PRO A 169 -19.92 2.72 -9.45
C PRO A 169 -18.49 3.07 -9.01
N ILE A 170 -17.56 2.12 -9.14
CA ILE A 170 -16.18 2.26 -8.66
C ILE A 170 -15.36 3.10 -9.67
N ARG A 171 -15.39 4.42 -9.53
CA ARG A 171 -14.74 5.36 -10.45
C ARG A 171 -13.35 5.78 -9.95
N GLY A 172 -12.38 5.79 -10.86
CA GLY A 172 -10.99 6.15 -10.55
C GLY A 172 -10.73 7.65 -10.63
N TYR A 173 -9.59 8.14 -10.16
CA TYR A 173 -8.55 7.40 -9.45
C TYR A 173 -8.76 7.53 -7.93
N ASN A 174 -8.76 6.39 -7.23
CA ASN A 174 -8.87 6.27 -5.77
C ASN A 174 -8.20 4.96 -5.29
N GLU A 175 -8.49 4.49 -4.08
CA GLU A 175 -7.93 3.28 -3.45
C GLU A 175 -8.29 1.95 -4.14
N CYS A 176 -9.29 1.93 -5.03
CA CYS A 176 -9.97 0.70 -5.46
C CYS A 176 -9.35 0.01 -6.70
N LEU A 177 -8.12 0.35 -7.10
CA LEU A 177 -7.49 -0.18 -8.32
C LEU A 177 -7.38 -1.73 -8.31
N ILE A 178 -7.04 -2.33 -7.16
CA ILE A 178 -6.90 -3.78 -6.98
C ILE A 178 -8.21 -4.53 -7.25
N THR A 179 -9.36 -3.89 -7.01
CA THR A 179 -10.68 -4.47 -7.31
C THR A 179 -10.81 -4.77 -8.80
N TYR A 180 -10.36 -3.86 -9.68
CA TYR A 180 -10.36 -4.10 -11.12
C TYR A 180 -9.32 -5.12 -11.56
N VAL A 181 -8.14 -5.11 -10.93
CA VAL A 181 -7.09 -6.11 -11.21
C VAL A 181 -7.62 -7.51 -10.93
N LEU A 182 -8.24 -7.73 -9.76
CA LEU A 182 -8.82 -9.02 -9.39
C LEU A 182 -10.06 -9.36 -10.25
N ALA A 183 -10.97 -8.42 -10.46
CA ALA A 183 -12.16 -8.65 -11.29
C ALA A 183 -11.81 -9.07 -12.72
N LEU A 184 -10.75 -8.51 -13.32
CA LEU A 184 -10.26 -8.93 -14.63
C LEU A 184 -9.41 -10.21 -14.56
N GLY A 185 -8.72 -10.42 -13.43
CA GLY A 185 -7.85 -11.56 -13.15
C GLY A 185 -8.59 -12.85 -12.81
N SER A 186 -9.88 -12.79 -12.46
CA SER A 186 -10.69 -13.96 -12.10
C SER A 186 -10.73 -15.01 -13.23
N PRO A 187 -10.52 -16.30 -12.92
CA PRO A 187 -10.61 -17.36 -13.93
C PRO A 187 -12.05 -17.84 -14.17
N THR A 188 -12.99 -17.56 -13.25
CA THR A 188 -14.36 -18.08 -13.26
C THR A 188 -15.40 -17.00 -13.55
N HIS A 189 -15.22 -15.82 -12.96
CA HIS A 189 -16.21 -14.73 -12.96
C HIS A 189 -15.56 -13.41 -13.36
N ALA A 190 -14.83 -13.39 -14.49
CA ALA A 190 -14.14 -12.19 -14.94
C ALA A 190 -15.10 -11.15 -15.50
N ILE A 191 -14.89 -9.87 -15.16
CA ILE A 191 -15.50 -8.77 -15.90
C ILE A 191 -14.86 -8.64 -17.29
N LYS A 192 -15.56 -7.97 -18.22
CA LYS A 192 -14.98 -7.60 -19.51
C LYS A 192 -14.04 -6.38 -19.38
N PRO A 193 -12.94 -6.28 -20.14
CA PRO A 193 -12.05 -5.11 -20.10
C PRO A 193 -12.74 -3.76 -20.33
N GLU A 194 -13.83 -3.74 -21.09
CA GLU A 194 -14.61 -2.52 -21.34
C GLU A 194 -15.23 -1.94 -20.07
N VAL A 195 -15.58 -2.78 -19.08
CA VAL A 195 -16.13 -2.32 -17.79
C VAL A 195 -15.11 -1.45 -17.06
N TYR A 196 -13.83 -1.83 -17.07
CA TYR A 196 -12.74 -1.01 -16.53
C TYR A 196 -12.61 0.31 -17.29
N GLN A 197 -12.64 0.29 -18.62
CA GLN A 197 -12.55 1.52 -19.42
C GLN A 197 -13.74 2.46 -19.19
N ASN A 198 -14.95 1.91 -19.08
CA ASN A 198 -16.20 2.66 -18.99
C ASN A 198 -16.51 3.15 -17.57
N THR A 199 -15.94 2.53 -16.54
CA THR A 199 -16.19 2.90 -15.14
C THR A 199 -14.98 3.62 -14.55
N TRP A 200 -13.84 2.93 -14.47
CA TRP A 200 -12.66 3.45 -13.78
C TRP A 200 -12.09 4.69 -14.45
N LYS A 201 -11.89 4.64 -15.78
CA LYS A 201 -11.32 5.76 -16.55
C LYS A 201 -12.33 6.85 -16.91
N LYS A 202 -13.62 6.67 -16.59
CA LYS A 202 -14.70 7.65 -16.83
C LYS A 202 -15.16 8.27 -15.52
N SER A 203 -14.30 9.13 -15.00
CA SER A 203 -14.55 9.91 -13.80
C SER A 203 -14.08 11.34 -13.99
N ASP A 204 -14.78 12.28 -13.35
CA ASP A 204 -14.45 13.71 -13.38
C ASP A 204 -13.16 14.02 -12.59
N PHE A 205 -12.66 13.04 -11.83
CA PHE A 205 -11.41 13.12 -11.05
C PHE A 205 -10.39 12.03 -11.46
N TYR A 206 -10.57 11.37 -12.60
CA TYR A 206 -9.58 10.39 -13.08
C TYR A 206 -8.29 11.06 -13.56
N THR A 207 -8.39 11.90 -14.59
CA THR A 207 -7.25 12.62 -15.16
C THR A 207 -7.00 13.89 -14.36
N ASN A 208 -5.75 14.12 -13.95
CA ASN A 208 -5.34 15.36 -13.28
C ASN A 208 -4.32 16.12 -14.13
N GLY A 209 -3.05 15.71 -14.10
CA GLY A 209 -1.96 16.30 -14.87
C GLY A 209 -1.43 17.63 -14.32
N ASN A 210 -2.02 18.20 -13.27
CA ASN A 210 -1.60 19.46 -12.69
C ASN A 210 -0.37 19.31 -11.79
N GLN A 211 0.28 20.44 -11.51
CA GLN A 211 1.39 20.53 -10.58
C GLN A 211 0.92 21.06 -9.22
N TYR A 212 1.27 20.36 -8.14
CA TYR A 212 1.00 20.77 -6.77
C TYR A 212 2.31 20.80 -5.99
N LEU A 213 2.64 21.94 -5.39
CA LEU A 213 3.86 22.12 -4.58
C LEU A 213 5.15 21.71 -5.34
N GLY A 214 5.15 21.87 -6.67
CA GLY A 214 6.26 21.52 -7.55
C GLY A 214 6.24 20.08 -8.11
N TYR A 215 5.31 19.23 -7.71
CA TYR A 215 5.19 17.86 -8.21
C TYR A 215 3.98 17.69 -9.15
N THR A 216 4.20 17.09 -10.31
CA THR A 216 3.11 16.75 -11.25
C THR A 216 2.39 15.49 -10.78
N LEU A 217 1.06 15.58 -10.65
CA LEU A 217 0.21 14.46 -10.28
C LEU A 217 -0.63 14.03 -11.50
N PRO A 218 -0.38 12.86 -12.11
CA PRO A 218 -1.02 12.49 -13.38
C PRO A 218 -2.51 12.14 -13.23
N LEU A 219 -2.90 11.51 -12.12
CA LEU A 219 -4.26 11.02 -11.87
C LEU A 219 -4.78 11.48 -10.50
N GLY A 220 -6.10 11.47 -10.32
CA GLY A 220 -6.75 11.63 -9.02
C GLY A 220 -7.14 13.06 -8.65
N PHE A 221 -7.64 13.22 -7.44
CA PHE A 221 -8.12 14.49 -6.90
C PHE A 221 -7.02 15.58 -6.85
N PRO A 222 -7.39 16.87 -6.78
CA PRO A 222 -6.44 17.92 -6.45
C PRO A 222 -5.65 17.59 -5.18
N TYR A 223 -4.33 17.80 -5.23
CA TYR A 223 -3.39 17.38 -4.17
C TYR A 223 -3.39 15.87 -3.81
N GLY A 224 -4.06 15.03 -4.59
CA GLY A 224 -4.02 13.57 -4.49
C GLY A 224 -5.02 12.92 -3.54
N GLY A 225 -5.73 13.68 -2.70
CA GLY A 225 -6.64 13.12 -1.69
C GLY A 225 -5.92 12.44 -0.51
N PRO A 226 -6.65 11.65 0.31
CA PRO A 226 -6.08 10.93 1.44
C PRO A 226 -4.95 9.98 1.02
N LEU A 227 -3.89 9.88 1.82
CA LEU A 227 -2.67 9.20 1.38
C LEU A 227 -2.81 7.68 1.25
N PHE A 228 -3.82 7.07 1.88
CA PHE A 228 -4.09 5.63 1.74
C PHE A 228 -4.41 5.18 0.30
N PHE A 229 -4.78 6.11 -0.59
CA PHE A 229 -4.92 5.83 -2.03
C PHE A 229 -3.60 5.35 -2.67
N ALA A 230 -2.45 5.74 -2.12
CA ALA A 230 -1.13 5.26 -2.54
C ALA A 230 -0.71 3.96 -1.83
N HIS A 231 -1.57 3.37 -0.98
CA HIS A 231 -1.24 2.21 -0.13
C HIS A 231 -2.07 0.97 -0.45
N TYR A 232 -3.40 1.00 -0.31
CA TYR A 232 -4.22 -0.23 -0.18
C TYR A 232 -4.13 -1.15 -1.40
N SER A 233 -4.27 -0.59 -2.61
CA SER A 233 -4.09 -1.36 -3.84
C SER A 233 -2.65 -1.82 -4.08
N TYR A 234 -1.67 -1.16 -3.46
CA TYR A 234 -0.24 -1.35 -3.71
C TYR A 234 0.45 -2.18 -2.63
N LEU A 235 -0.31 -2.82 -1.74
CA LEU A 235 0.26 -3.74 -0.75
C LEU A 235 0.91 -4.96 -1.42
N SER A 236 0.24 -5.55 -2.43
CA SER A 236 0.75 -6.67 -3.24
C SER A 236 1.11 -6.28 -4.68
N LEU A 237 0.44 -5.26 -5.25
CA LEU A 237 0.83 -4.72 -6.55
C LEU A 237 2.09 -3.89 -6.38
N ASP A 238 3.13 -4.22 -7.14
CA ASP A 238 4.39 -3.47 -7.13
C ASP A 238 4.30 -2.29 -8.13
N PRO A 239 4.08 -1.04 -7.66
CA PRO A 239 3.92 0.11 -8.55
C PRO A 239 5.20 0.40 -9.38
N ARG A 240 6.36 -0.13 -9.01
CA ARG A 240 7.61 -0.01 -9.80
C ARG A 240 7.52 -0.76 -11.13
N LYS A 241 6.63 -1.76 -11.21
CA LYS A 241 6.40 -2.63 -12.36
C LYS A 241 5.10 -2.30 -13.12
N MET A 242 4.53 -1.13 -12.88
CA MET A 242 3.22 -0.76 -13.43
C MET A 242 3.29 0.52 -14.25
N ASP A 243 2.94 0.42 -15.52
CA ASP A 243 2.82 1.51 -16.48
C ASP A 243 1.73 1.20 -17.52
N ASP A 244 0.82 2.15 -17.79
CA ASP A 244 -0.26 1.99 -18.78
C ASP A 244 -0.04 2.77 -20.09
N GLY A 245 1.21 3.22 -20.34
CA GLY A 245 1.59 4.07 -21.46
C GLY A 245 1.26 5.55 -21.26
N LYS A 246 0.45 5.89 -20.24
CA LYS A 246 0.13 7.28 -19.87
C LYS A 246 0.57 7.61 -18.45
N THR A 247 0.47 6.64 -17.55
CA THR A 247 0.76 6.78 -16.13
C THR A 247 1.78 5.75 -15.69
N ASN A 248 2.87 6.24 -15.11
CA ASN A 248 3.79 5.42 -14.34
C ASN A 248 3.34 5.43 -12.88
N TYR A 249 2.91 4.28 -12.35
CA TYR A 249 2.24 4.22 -11.05
C TYR A 249 3.19 4.43 -9.87
N TRP A 250 4.48 4.12 -10.02
CA TRP A 250 5.49 4.51 -9.03
C TRP A 250 5.59 6.02 -8.89
N LYS A 251 5.70 6.74 -10.02
CA LYS A 251 5.77 8.20 -10.01
C LYS A 251 4.47 8.84 -9.50
N LEU A 252 3.31 8.27 -9.80
CA LEU A 252 2.03 8.70 -9.25
C LEU A 252 2.03 8.64 -7.72
N ASN A 253 2.35 7.49 -7.15
CA ASN A 253 2.33 7.29 -5.69
C ASN A 253 3.41 8.11 -4.98
N LEU A 254 4.60 8.22 -5.58
CA LEU A 254 5.68 9.06 -5.06
C LEU A 254 5.29 10.55 -5.07
N ALA A 255 4.71 11.04 -6.17
CA ALA A 255 4.25 12.43 -6.26
C ALA A 255 3.16 12.72 -5.22
N GLN A 256 2.15 11.84 -5.08
CA GLN A 256 1.10 11.98 -4.07
C GLN A 256 1.69 12.04 -2.65
N THR A 257 2.64 11.15 -2.33
CA THR A 257 3.32 11.13 -1.03
C THR A 257 4.08 12.42 -0.77
N LEU A 258 4.84 12.92 -1.75
CA LEU A 258 5.63 14.14 -1.62
C LEU A 258 4.73 15.39 -1.52
N ILE A 259 3.59 15.43 -2.20
CA ILE A 259 2.59 16.50 -2.06
C ILE A 259 2.03 16.52 -0.64
N ASN A 260 1.64 15.35 -0.10
CA ASN A 260 1.14 15.23 1.27
C ASN A 260 2.19 15.68 2.31
N TYR A 261 3.42 15.18 2.20
CA TYR A 261 4.55 15.61 3.03
C TYR A 261 4.81 17.11 2.94
N THR A 262 4.92 17.65 1.72
CA THR A 262 5.25 19.06 1.50
C THR A 262 4.15 19.97 2.01
N HIS A 263 2.88 19.60 1.84
CA HIS A 263 1.74 20.31 2.42
C HIS A 263 1.91 20.42 3.94
N CYS A 264 2.10 19.29 4.64
CA CYS A 264 2.28 19.31 6.09
C CYS A 264 3.44 20.21 6.52
N VAL A 265 4.60 20.11 5.87
CA VAL A 265 5.77 20.94 6.20
C VAL A 265 5.46 22.43 6.02
N THR A 266 4.69 22.81 5.01
CA THR A 266 4.30 24.21 4.79
C THR A 266 3.24 24.73 5.74
N GLN A 267 2.42 23.85 6.35
CA GLN A 267 1.37 24.22 7.31
C GLN A 267 1.86 24.17 8.78
N GLY A 268 3.17 24.12 9.01
CA GLY A 268 3.77 23.98 10.34
C GLY A 268 3.34 25.05 11.34
N GLU A 269 3.25 26.32 10.93
CA GLU A 269 2.81 27.43 11.79
C GLU A 269 1.36 27.27 12.26
N LYS A 270 0.49 26.71 11.43
CA LYS A 270 -0.93 26.58 11.70
C LYS A 270 -1.25 25.37 12.58
N PHE A 271 -0.60 24.24 12.34
CA PHE A 271 -0.98 22.94 12.93
C PHE A 271 0.10 22.26 13.78
N GLY A 272 1.30 22.84 13.90
CA GLY A 272 2.42 22.19 14.61
C GLY A 272 3.02 21.02 13.83
N TYR A 273 2.81 21.00 12.52
CA TYR A 273 3.46 20.06 11.61
C TYR A 273 4.94 20.40 11.41
N SER A 274 5.73 19.43 10.95
CA SER A 274 7.16 19.63 10.67
C SER A 274 7.67 18.58 9.70
N THR A 275 8.95 18.63 9.35
CA THR A 275 9.63 17.57 8.56
C THR A 275 9.55 16.19 9.21
N ASP A 276 9.32 16.14 10.52
CA ASP A 276 9.26 14.92 11.30
C ASP A 276 7.83 14.67 11.84
N ASN A 277 6.85 15.53 11.52
CA ASN A 277 5.46 15.41 11.96
C ASN A 277 4.52 15.70 10.80
N TRP A 278 4.22 14.67 10.00
CA TRP A 278 3.44 14.77 8.77
C TRP A 278 2.64 13.48 8.52
N GLY A 279 1.67 13.57 7.60
CA GLY A 279 0.87 12.44 7.14
C GLY A 279 -0.62 12.66 7.36
N LEU A 280 -1.34 12.99 6.28
CA LEU A 280 -2.79 13.17 6.28
C LEU A 280 -3.46 12.02 5.53
N THR A 281 -4.35 11.30 6.21
CA THR A 281 -5.19 10.25 5.61
C THR A 281 -6.49 10.07 6.41
N ALA A 282 -7.45 9.34 5.84
CA ALA A 282 -8.67 8.97 6.55
C ALA A 282 -8.34 8.15 7.81
N SER A 283 -8.95 8.51 8.95
CA SER A 283 -8.68 7.91 10.28
C SER A 283 -9.69 8.45 11.29
N ASP A 284 -9.63 7.95 12.53
CA ASP A 284 -10.27 8.58 13.68
C ASP A 284 -9.89 10.08 13.75
N ASP A 285 -10.86 10.89 14.18
CA ASP A 285 -10.70 12.32 14.40
C ASP A 285 -11.19 12.71 15.81
N TYR A 286 -10.79 13.89 16.28
CA TYR A 286 -11.34 14.50 17.49
C TYR A 286 -12.88 14.47 17.52
N ASN A 287 -13.52 14.62 16.34
CA ASN A 287 -14.96 14.55 16.17
C ASN A 287 -15.43 13.21 15.55
N PHE A 288 -14.82 12.08 15.90
CA PHE A 288 -15.11 10.70 15.46
C PHE A 288 -14.21 10.19 14.32
N TYR A 289 -14.49 10.54 13.07
CA TYR A 289 -13.76 10.04 11.89
C TYR A 289 -13.85 11.05 10.76
N ASP A 290 -12.76 11.27 10.01
CA ASP A 290 -12.76 12.13 8.82
C ASP A 290 -11.73 11.66 7.78
N ALA A 291 -11.96 12.01 6.51
CA ALA A 291 -11.10 11.70 5.38
C ALA A 291 -10.03 12.80 5.20
N HIS A 292 -9.05 12.85 6.12
CA HIS A 292 -8.02 13.88 6.09
C HIS A 292 -7.15 13.79 4.82
N SER A 293 -6.85 14.96 4.24
CA SER A 293 -6.04 15.12 3.04
C SER A 293 -5.49 16.55 2.98
N PRO A 294 -4.56 16.89 2.06
CA PRO A 294 -4.12 18.27 1.91
C PRO A 294 -5.26 19.28 1.65
N THR A 295 -6.38 18.84 1.07
CA THR A 295 -7.58 19.65 0.82
C THR A 295 -8.62 19.57 1.93
N ASN A 296 -8.44 18.67 2.91
CA ASN A 296 -9.28 18.51 4.09
C ASN A 296 -8.39 18.32 5.31
N ASP A 297 -7.78 19.40 5.79
CA ASP A 297 -6.77 19.39 6.85
C ASP A 297 -7.26 20.19 8.06
N ASN A 298 -7.49 19.49 9.17
CA ASN A 298 -8.00 20.04 10.42
C ASN A 298 -6.96 20.03 11.55
N GLY A 299 -5.70 19.65 11.26
CA GLY A 299 -4.65 19.49 12.26
C GLY A 299 -4.43 18.06 12.78
N THR A 300 -5.16 17.07 12.28
CA THR A 300 -5.04 15.66 12.67
C THR A 300 -3.99 14.94 11.81
N ILE A 301 -3.00 14.31 12.47
CA ILE A 301 -1.97 13.46 11.88
C ILE A 301 -2.28 12.00 12.18
N SER A 302 -2.13 11.16 11.15
CA SER A 302 -2.39 9.73 11.25
C SER A 302 -1.10 8.98 10.91
N PRO A 303 -0.48 8.25 11.87
CA PRO A 303 0.82 7.60 11.65
C PRO A 303 0.88 6.71 10.42
N THR A 304 -0.22 6.03 10.06
CA THR A 304 -0.24 5.16 8.87
C THR A 304 0.07 5.90 7.57
N ALA A 305 -0.29 7.19 7.43
CA ALA A 305 0.00 7.95 6.21
C ALA A 305 1.51 7.99 5.92
N ALA A 306 2.31 8.44 6.89
CA ALA A 306 3.75 8.54 6.74
C ALA A 306 4.42 7.16 6.74
N LEU A 307 4.00 6.25 7.64
CA LEU A 307 4.66 4.95 7.82
C LEU A 307 4.37 4.01 6.66
N SER A 308 3.14 3.95 6.17
CA SER A 308 2.79 3.13 4.99
C SER A 308 3.39 3.68 3.70
N SER A 309 3.99 4.87 3.73
CA SER A 309 4.74 5.48 2.63
C SER A 309 6.25 5.20 2.67
N PHE A 310 6.74 4.33 3.57
CA PHE A 310 8.16 3.96 3.66
C PHE A 310 8.82 3.62 2.32
N PRO A 311 8.18 2.88 1.40
CA PRO A 311 8.81 2.60 0.11
C PRO A 311 9.01 3.85 -0.77
N TYR A 312 8.15 4.86 -0.64
CA TYR A 312 8.17 6.05 -1.48
C TYR A 312 9.11 7.13 -0.93
N THR A 313 9.01 7.42 0.38
CA THR A 313 9.80 8.47 1.04
C THR A 313 10.54 7.96 2.28
N PRO A 314 11.47 6.99 2.16
CA PRO A 314 12.06 6.29 3.30
C PRO A 314 12.63 7.19 4.38
N TYR A 315 13.35 8.26 3.99
CA TYR A 315 13.93 9.19 4.94
C TYR A 315 12.86 9.96 5.73
N ALA A 316 11.87 10.55 5.04
CA ALA A 316 10.81 11.33 5.68
C ALA A 316 9.89 10.46 6.55
N SER A 317 9.55 9.26 6.09
CA SER A 317 8.79 8.27 6.88
C SER A 317 9.57 7.82 8.11
N TYR A 318 10.89 7.66 8.00
CA TYR A 318 11.73 7.30 9.14
C TYR A 318 11.82 8.43 10.18
N GLN A 319 11.92 9.69 9.75
CA GLN A 319 11.87 10.82 10.69
C GLN A 319 10.52 10.91 11.40
N ALA A 320 9.41 10.74 10.67
CA ALA A 320 8.07 10.68 11.25
C ALA A 320 7.95 9.57 12.31
N MET A 321 8.34 8.35 11.95
CA MET A 321 8.35 7.22 12.88
C MET A 321 9.20 7.50 14.13
N ARG A 322 10.38 8.12 13.98
CA ARG A 322 11.24 8.50 15.11
C ARG A 322 10.59 9.56 15.99
N TYR A 323 9.97 10.57 15.41
CA TYR A 323 9.29 11.62 16.15
C TYR A 323 8.07 11.07 16.91
N PHE A 324 7.22 10.29 16.24
CA PHE A 324 6.08 9.63 16.89
C PHE A 324 6.57 8.74 18.05
N TYR A 325 7.61 7.94 17.86
CA TYR A 325 8.10 7.04 18.90
C TYR A 325 8.84 7.77 20.04
N LEU A 326 9.77 8.67 19.73
CA LEU A 326 10.68 9.27 20.71
C LEU A 326 10.16 10.57 21.32
N LYS A 327 9.31 11.32 20.60
CA LYS A 327 8.80 12.62 21.04
C LYS A 327 7.34 12.56 21.48
N LYS A 328 6.48 11.82 20.77
CA LYS A 328 5.10 11.59 21.22
C LYS A 328 5.01 10.48 22.26
N GLY A 329 5.73 9.38 22.07
CA GLY A 329 5.88 8.33 23.08
C GLY A 329 4.55 7.65 23.42
N ASN A 330 4.38 7.24 24.68
CA ASN A 330 3.25 6.44 25.16
C ASN A 330 1.85 7.01 24.84
N PRO A 331 1.60 8.33 24.84
CA PRO A 331 0.34 8.90 24.35
C PRO A 331 -0.06 8.47 22.94
N LEU A 332 0.91 8.16 22.07
CA LEU A 332 0.66 7.74 20.69
C LEU A 332 1.07 6.29 20.41
N PHE A 333 1.89 5.66 21.25
CA PHE A 333 2.38 4.30 21.05
C PHE A 333 1.96 3.37 22.19
N GLY A 334 1.16 2.36 21.88
CA GLY A 334 0.62 1.39 22.83
C GLY A 334 0.93 -0.07 22.45
N PRO A 335 0.15 -1.04 22.97
CA PRO A 335 0.46 -2.47 22.83
C PRO A 335 0.47 -2.97 21.38
N TYR A 336 -0.31 -2.34 20.50
CA TYR A 336 -0.44 -2.71 19.09
C TYR A 336 0.22 -1.70 18.15
N GLY A 337 1.28 -1.03 18.60
CA GLY A 337 2.00 -0.01 17.84
C GLY A 337 1.41 1.38 18.05
N PHE A 338 1.48 2.23 17.02
CA PHE A 338 0.90 3.56 17.10
C PHE A 338 -0.63 3.51 17.10
N TYR A 339 -1.28 4.32 17.95
CA TYR A 339 -2.71 4.60 17.86
C TYR A 339 -3.03 5.37 16.59
N ASP A 340 -4.31 5.37 16.24
CA ASP A 340 -4.78 5.69 14.90
C ASP A 340 -4.45 7.10 14.40
N ALA A 341 -4.64 8.09 15.27
CA ALA A 341 -4.42 9.49 14.95
C ALA A 341 -4.18 10.35 16.19
N PHE A 342 -3.68 11.57 15.98
CA PHE A 342 -3.60 12.59 17.02
C PHE A 342 -3.63 14.00 16.43
N SER A 343 -4.04 14.98 17.23
CA SER A 343 -4.03 16.40 16.86
C SER A 343 -3.39 17.24 17.97
N GLN A 344 -2.29 17.92 17.62
CA GLN A 344 -1.60 18.79 18.58
C GLN A 344 -2.44 20.02 18.92
N VAL A 345 -3.07 20.62 17.92
CA VAL A 345 -3.89 21.83 18.09
C VAL A 345 -5.19 21.58 18.85
N LYS A 346 -5.66 20.33 18.88
CA LYS A 346 -6.81 19.91 19.71
C LYS A 346 -6.39 19.27 21.03
N ASN A 347 -5.09 19.08 21.27
CA ASN A 347 -4.57 18.31 22.39
C ASN A 347 -5.26 16.93 22.54
N TRP A 348 -5.37 16.21 21.43
CA TRP A 348 -6.11 14.96 21.34
C TRP A 348 -5.25 13.84 20.76
N TYR A 349 -5.46 12.63 21.26
CA TYR A 349 -4.86 11.40 20.77
C TYR A 349 -5.98 10.35 20.71
N SER A 350 -6.09 9.61 19.61
CA SER A 350 -6.93 8.42 19.58
C SER A 350 -6.41 7.43 20.62
N ASN A 351 -7.33 6.71 21.23
CA ASN A 351 -7.06 5.55 22.08
C ASN A 351 -7.44 4.23 21.39
N GLN A 352 -7.63 4.28 20.07
CA GLN A 352 -8.05 3.15 19.25
C GLN A 352 -6.98 2.79 18.22
N TYR A 353 -7.13 1.57 17.73
CA TYR A 353 -6.44 1.07 16.54
C TYR A 353 -7.50 0.65 15.53
N LEU A 354 -7.26 0.92 14.25
CA LEU A 354 -8.10 0.47 13.15
C LEU A 354 -7.33 -0.53 12.29
N ALA A 355 -7.98 -1.60 11.85
CA ALA A 355 -7.34 -2.64 11.04
C ALA A 355 -6.74 -2.09 9.74
N ILE A 356 -7.50 -1.20 9.09
CA ILE A 356 -7.15 -0.62 7.80
C ILE A 356 -5.96 0.33 7.87
N ASP A 357 -5.69 0.89 9.04
CA ASP A 357 -4.56 1.80 9.26
C ASP A 357 -3.33 1.04 9.77
N GLN A 358 -3.50 0.04 10.65
CA GLN A 358 -2.39 -0.76 11.16
C GLN A 358 -1.79 -1.71 10.10
N GLY A 359 -2.61 -2.26 9.21
CA GLY A 359 -2.19 -3.30 8.27
C GLY A 359 -1.14 -2.80 7.27
N PRO A 360 -1.41 -1.69 6.56
CA PRO A 360 -0.47 -1.07 5.64
C PRO A 360 0.87 -0.70 6.29
N ILE A 361 0.90 -0.32 7.58
CA ILE A 361 2.16 -0.02 8.29
C ILE A 361 3.07 -1.24 8.25
N VAL A 362 2.57 -2.41 8.65
CA VAL A 362 3.37 -3.65 8.68
C VAL A 362 3.81 -4.04 7.27
N VAL A 363 2.88 -4.04 6.32
CA VAL A 363 3.10 -4.53 4.96
C VAL A 363 4.03 -3.63 4.17
N MET A 364 3.81 -2.31 4.18
CA MET A 364 4.63 -1.37 3.41
C MET A 364 6.03 -1.17 4.03
N MET A 365 6.15 -1.26 5.35
CA MET A 365 7.48 -1.36 5.98
C MET A 365 8.21 -2.62 5.52
N GLU A 366 7.51 -3.76 5.37
CA GLU A 366 8.14 -4.98 4.86
C GLU A 366 8.51 -4.87 3.39
N ASN A 367 7.64 -4.29 2.56
CA ASN A 367 7.92 -4.06 1.16
C ASN A 367 9.13 -3.14 0.96
N TYR A 368 9.30 -2.11 1.80
CA TYR A 368 10.53 -1.33 1.82
C TYR A 368 11.76 -2.16 2.22
N ARG A 369 11.67 -2.94 3.31
CA ARG A 369 12.83 -3.67 3.86
C ARG A 369 13.32 -4.81 2.96
N SER A 370 12.40 -5.57 2.37
CA SER A 370 12.71 -6.81 1.64
C SER A 370 11.94 -6.99 0.32
N GLY A 371 10.87 -6.22 0.12
CA GLY A 371 9.97 -6.38 -1.03
C GLY A 371 9.13 -7.66 -0.97
N LEU A 372 8.97 -8.28 0.21
CA LEU A 372 8.36 -9.61 0.37
C LEU A 372 6.98 -9.71 -0.32
N ILE A 373 6.04 -8.85 0.06
CA ILE A 373 4.65 -8.97 -0.40
C ILE A 373 4.54 -8.61 -1.89
N TRP A 374 5.34 -7.66 -2.38
CA TRP A 374 5.48 -7.39 -3.81
C TRP A 374 6.07 -8.54 -4.63
N LYS A 375 7.04 -9.28 -4.09
CA LYS A 375 7.61 -10.47 -4.75
C LYS A 375 6.56 -11.56 -4.87
N LEU A 376 5.84 -11.84 -3.78
CA LEU A 376 4.72 -12.79 -3.78
C LEU A 376 3.60 -12.34 -4.73
N GLY A 377 3.27 -11.05 -4.74
CA GLY A 377 2.28 -10.48 -5.66
C GLY A 377 2.62 -10.72 -7.14
N ALA A 378 3.91 -10.67 -7.49
CA ALA A 378 4.37 -10.94 -8.84
C ALA A 378 4.28 -12.43 -9.24
N GLU A 379 4.14 -13.34 -8.29
CA GLU A 379 3.96 -14.79 -8.51
C GLU A 379 2.47 -15.17 -8.66
N ILE A 380 1.54 -14.28 -8.31
CA ILE A 380 0.09 -14.52 -8.42
C ILE A 380 -0.35 -14.28 -9.88
N ALA A 381 -0.68 -15.36 -10.57
CA ALA A 381 -1.08 -15.34 -11.98
C ALA A 381 -2.33 -14.48 -12.25
N GLU A 382 -3.26 -14.44 -11.30
CA GLU A 382 -4.50 -13.67 -11.39
C GLU A 382 -4.23 -12.17 -11.42
N LEU A 383 -3.30 -11.66 -10.60
CA LEU A 383 -2.90 -10.26 -10.62
C LEU A 383 -2.23 -9.88 -11.94
N THR A 384 -1.33 -10.75 -12.43
CA THR A 384 -0.64 -10.54 -13.72
C THR A 384 -1.62 -10.53 -14.88
N THR A 385 -2.57 -11.47 -14.91
CA THR A 385 -3.66 -11.52 -15.91
C THR A 385 -4.50 -10.25 -15.87
N GLY A 386 -4.90 -9.81 -14.68
CA GLY A 386 -5.68 -8.59 -14.46
C GLY A 386 -4.99 -7.34 -15.01
N LEU A 387 -3.74 -7.10 -14.58
CA LEU A 387 -2.92 -5.98 -15.05
C LEU A 387 -2.78 -5.98 -16.57
N LYS A 388 -2.50 -7.15 -17.17
CA LYS A 388 -2.40 -7.28 -18.64
C LYS A 388 -3.70 -6.89 -19.34
N LYS A 389 -4.85 -7.34 -18.85
CA LYS A 389 -6.17 -6.98 -19.39
C LYS A 389 -6.50 -5.48 -19.23
N MET A 390 -5.92 -4.81 -18.23
CA MET A 390 -6.02 -3.36 -18.05
C MET A 390 -5.08 -2.56 -18.98
N GLY A 391 -4.16 -3.24 -19.66
CA GLY A 391 -3.08 -2.62 -20.43
C GLY A 391 -1.94 -2.08 -19.56
N ILE A 392 -1.84 -2.51 -18.30
CA ILE A 392 -0.76 -2.16 -17.39
C ILE A 392 0.36 -3.18 -17.56
N THR A 393 1.57 -2.71 -17.84
CA THR A 393 2.75 -3.52 -18.13
C THR A 393 3.96 -3.03 -17.35
N THR A 394 5.06 -3.79 -17.39
CA THR A 394 6.32 -3.36 -16.79
C THR A 394 6.92 -2.19 -17.58
N PRO A 395 7.20 -1.04 -16.95
CA PRO A 395 7.78 0.12 -17.63
C PRO A 395 9.14 -0.18 -18.25
N SER A 396 9.37 0.35 -19.44
CA SER A 396 10.70 0.40 -20.07
C SER A 396 11.32 1.77 -19.80
N TYR A 397 12.40 1.79 -19.03
CA TYR A 397 13.08 3.02 -18.67
C TYR A 397 14.31 3.28 -19.56
N PRO A 398 14.60 4.54 -19.93
CA PRO A 398 15.91 4.89 -20.44
C PRO A 398 16.96 4.69 -19.34
N THR A 399 18.23 4.55 -19.72
CA THR A 399 19.34 4.55 -18.77
C THR A 399 19.29 5.81 -17.91
N GLY A 400 19.28 5.68 -16.57
CA GLY A 400 19.15 6.84 -15.68
C GLY A 400 18.54 6.53 -14.31
N PHE A 401 18.23 7.60 -13.58
CA PHE A 401 17.68 7.58 -12.22
C PHE A 401 16.14 7.61 -12.23
N TYR A 402 15.53 6.49 -12.61
CA TYR A 402 14.12 6.44 -13.01
C TYR A 402 13.07 6.60 -11.89
N MET A 403 13.44 6.29 -10.63
CA MET A 403 12.50 6.23 -9.49
C MET A 403 12.39 7.51 -8.67
N TYR A 404 13.15 8.55 -8.98
CA TYR A 404 13.31 9.68 -8.08
C TYR A 404 12.61 10.93 -8.60
N LEU A 405 11.97 11.65 -7.67
CA LEU A 405 11.46 13.00 -7.86
C LEU A 405 12.23 13.93 -6.92
N PRO A 406 13.17 14.75 -7.43
CA PRO A 406 13.92 15.69 -6.60
C PRO A 406 13.00 16.71 -5.94
N ASP A 407 13.40 17.19 -4.76
CA ASP A 407 12.73 18.29 -4.09
C ASP A 407 12.74 19.55 -5.01
N PRO A 408 11.59 20.17 -5.30
CA PRO A 408 11.49 21.27 -6.25
C PRO A 408 12.30 22.53 -5.90
N LYS A 409 12.70 22.70 -4.63
CA LYS A 409 13.45 23.88 -4.19
C LYS A 409 14.96 23.65 -4.21
N THR A 410 15.39 22.46 -3.80
CA THR A 410 16.81 22.11 -3.66
C THR A 410 17.35 21.31 -4.83
N ASN A 411 16.46 20.71 -5.62
CA ASN A 411 16.76 19.73 -6.67
C ASN A 411 17.52 18.50 -6.15
N GLU A 412 17.36 18.17 -4.86
CA GLU A 412 18.03 17.07 -4.18
C GLU A 412 17.07 15.90 -3.92
N VAL A 413 17.63 14.69 -3.83
CA VAL A 413 16.94 13.47 -3.40
C VAL A 413 17.57 12.99 -2.09
N ASP A 414 16.76 12.89 -1.05
CA ASP A 414 17.20 12.30 0.21
C ASP A 414 17.31 10.77 0.08
N LEU A 415 18.51 10.23 0.34
CA LEU A 415 18.73 8.79 0.45
C LEU A 415 19.11 8.44 1.88
N MET A 416 18.32 7.58 2.50
CA MET A 416 18.62 7.02 3.81
C MET A 416 19.43 5.73 3.65
N ARG A 417 20.40 5.52 4.55
CA ARG A 417 21.05 4.21 4.69
C ARG A 417 19.99 3.17 5.07
N HIS A 418 19.87 2.09 4.29
CA HIS A 418 18.87 1.06 4.51
C HIS A 418 19.11 0.37 5.85
N THR A 419 18.06 0.30 6.68
CA THR A 419 18.17 -0.14 8.08
C THR A 419 18.64 -1.59 8.22
N ASP A 420 18.17 -2.50 7.37
CA ASP A 420 18.59 -3.91 7.44
C ASP A 420 19.91 -4.21 6.69
N ARG A 421 20.32 -3.38 5.72
CA ARG A 421 21.48 -3.64 4.85
C ARG A 421 22.72 -2.83 5.23
N ALA A 422 22.54 -1.78 6.04
CA ALA A 422 23.58 -0.82 6.43
C ALA A 422 24.31 -0.14 5.25
N THR A 423 23.72 -0.13 4.06
CA THR A 423 24.21 0.55 2.85
C THR A 423 23.18 1.54 2.33
N TYR A 424 23.62 2.56 1.58
CA TYR A 424 22.71 3.31 0.71
C TYR A 424 22.36 2.43 -0.49
N ILE A 425 21.16 2.63 -1.05
CA ILE A 425 20.70 1.93 -2.25
C ILE A 425 20.33 2.98 -3.30
N LEU A 426 21.06 3.02 -4.41
CA LEU A 426 20.72 3.86 -5.56
C LEU A 426 20.13 2.99 -6.66
N ASN A 427 18.94 3.36 -7.12
CA ASN A 427 18.21 2.62 -8.15
C ASN A 427 18.46 3.24 -9.51
N ILE A 428 18.92 2.43 -10.45
CA ILE A 428 19.19 2.85 -11.82
C ILE A 428 18.44 1.97 -12.80
N ALA A 429 18.12 2.53 -13.96
CA ALA A 429 17.74 1.78 -15.14
C ALA A 429 18.93 1.74 -16.11
N VAL A 430 19.02 0.67 -16.88
CA VAL A 430 20.01 0.46 -17.94
C VAL A 430 19.27 -0.02 -19.18
N LYS A 431 19.50 0.65 -20.31
CA LYS A 431 19.01 0.27 -21.64
C LYS A 431 20.16 -0.07 -22.55
N GLY A 432 20.06 -1.16 -23.31
CA GLY A 432 21.14 -1.65 -24.18
C GLY A 432 22.22 -2.46 -23.43
N LYS A 433 23.33 -2.74 -24.12
CA LYS A 433 24.37 -3.69 -23.68
C LYS A 433 25.69 -3.03 -23.25
N GLU A 434 25.82 -1.72 -23.43
CA GLU A 434 27.03 -1.00 -23.07
C GLU A 434 27.24 -0.99 -21.56
N SER A 435 28.50 -1.11 -21.14
CA SER A 435 28.88 -1.03 -19.73
C SER A 435 28.52 0.32 -19.12
N VAL A 436 28.12 0.29 -17.85
CA VAL A 436 27.80 1.48 -17.07
C VAL A 436 28.86 1.78 -16.03
N LYS A 437 29.05 3.07 -15.75
CA LYS A 437 29.88 3.59 -14.67
C LYS A 437 29.03 4.47 -13.77
N LEU A 438 29.12 4.29 -12.45
CA LEU A 438 28.43 5.13 -11.47
C LEU A 438 29.47 5.75 -10.54
N GLU A 439 29.45 7.07 -10.47
CA GLU A 439 30.35 7.87 -9.62
C GLU A 439 29.57 8.79 -8.71
N LEU A 440 30.12 9.03 -7.52
CA LEU A 440 29.65 10.04 -6.57
C LEU A 440 30.72 11.11 -6.42
N THR A 441 30.35 12.36 -6.69
CA THR A 441 31.23 13.51 -6.48
C THR A 441 30.75 14.29 -5.27
N ASP A 442 31.60 14.42 -4.25
CA ASP A 442 31.29 15.23 -3.07
C ASP A 442 31.45 16.75 -3.34
N ARG A 443 31.09 17.58 -2.36
CA ARG A 443 31.20 19.05 -2.48
C ARG A 443 32.62 19.58 -2.66
N ASN A 444 33.64 18.80 -2.31
CA ASN A 444 35.05 19.17 -2.47
C ASN A 444 35.62 18.68 -3.81
N GLY A 445 34.77 18.10 -4.68
CA GLY A 445 35.18 17.51 -5.95
C GLY A 445 35.83 16.14 -5.82
N LYS A 446 35.82 15.51 -4.65
CA LYS A 446 36.33 14.15 -4.49
C LYS A 446 35.35 13.18 -5.13
N VAL A 447 35.88 12.34 -6.03
CA VAL A 447 35.12 11.33 -6.75
C VAL A 447 35.30 9.96 -6.09
N GLU A 448 34.19 9.28 -5.83
CA GLU A 448 34.13 7.89 -5.39
C GLU A 448 33.42 7.06 -6.46
N THR A 449 34.09 6.03 -6.99
CA THR A 449 33.50 5.13 -7.98
C THR A 449 32.71 4.04 -7.26
N VAL A 450 31.39 4.03 -7.47
CA VAL A 450 30.46 3.02 -6.92
C VAL A 450 30.35 1.81 -7.84
N LEU A 451 30.30 2.04 -9.16
CA LEU A 451 30.35 0.99 -10.17
C LEU A 451 31.39 1.35 -11.23
N LEU A 452 32.35 0.46 -11.45
CA LEU A 452 33.41 0.64 -12.45
C LEU A 452 33.11 -0.17 -13.71
N ASN A 453 32.65 0.50 -14.76
CA ASN A 453 32.55 0.00 -16.13
C ASN A 453 31.98 -1.44 -16.24
N LYS A 454 30.82 -1.65 -15.63
CA LYS A 454 30.19 -2.97 -15.52
C LYS A 454 29.10 -3.16 -16.57
N ALA A 455 29.13 -4.26 -17.31
CA ALA A 455 28.02 -4.68 -18.15
C ALA A 455 26.87 -5.17 -17.26
N LEU A 456 25.74 -4.46 -17.29
CA LEU A 456 24.50 -4.84 -16.61
C LEU A 456 23.48 -5.29 -17.65
N THR A 457 22.58 -6.21 -17.27
CA THR A 457 21.45 -6.58 -18.13
C THR A 457 20.51 -5.39 -18.31
N GLU A 458 19.83 -5.30 -19.46
CA GLU A 458 18.79 -4.30 -19.64
C GLU A 458 17.68 -4.46 -18.59
N GLY A 459 17.24 -3.35 -18.00
CA GLY A 459 16.26 -3.33 -16.92
C GLY A 459 16.68 -2.45 -15.75
N THR A 460 16.10 -2.70 -14.59
CA THR A 460 16.31 -1.92 -13.37
C THR A 460 17.22 -2.65 -12.39
N HIS A 461 18.04 -1.88 -11.66
CA HIS A 461 19.07 -2.41 -10.76
C HIS A 461 19.12 -1.62 -9.45
N GLU A 462 19.20 -2.34 -8.33
CA GLU A 462 19.54 -1.79 -7.01
C GLU A 462 21.07 -1.80 -6.85
N ILE A 463 21.67 -0.63 -6.68
CA ILE A 463 23.12 -0.48 -6.50
C ILE A 463 23.42 -0.15 -5.03
N PRO A 464 23.86 -1.11 -4.22
CA PRO A 464 24.27 -0.85 -2.85
C PRO A 464 25.65 -0.18 -2.81
N PHE A 465 25.82 0.79 -1.92
CA PHE A 465 27.11 1.45 -1.70
C PHE A 465 27.24 2.00 -0.27
N VAL A 466 28.49 2.26 0.13
CA VAL A 466 28.84 2.86 1.42
C VAL A 466 29.50 4.19 1.14
N ALA A 467 28.98 5.26 1.75
CA ALA A 467 29.57 6.59 1.73
C ALA A 467 29.34 7.26 3.08
N LYS A 468 30.02 8.39 3.32
CA LYS A 468 29.70 9.27 4.46
C LYS A 468 28.42 10.05 4.16
N GLY A 469 27.63 10.34 5.19
CA GLY A 469 26.49 11.25 5.06
C GLY A 469 26.93 12.63 4.55
N GLY A 470 26.11 13.26 3.72
CA GLY A 470 26.45 14.52 3.05
C GLY A 470 25.84 14.65 1.66
N LYS A 471 26.15 15.76 0.98
CA LYS A 471 25.65 16.02 -0.37
C LYS A 471 26.63 15.56 -1.44
N TYR A 472 26.09 14.89 -2.45
CA TYR A 472 26.84 14.33 -3.58
C TYR A 472 26.11 14.60 -4.89
N GLN A 473 26.84 14.68 -5.99
CA GLN A 473 26.28 14.49 -7.32
C GLN A 473 26.57 13.06 -7.77
N ALA A 474 25.52 12.28 -8.02
CA ALA A 474 25.66 10.97 -8.66
C ALA A 474 25.64 11.13 -10.18
N ILE A 475 26.58 10.48 -10.85
CA ILE A 475 26.72 10.50 -12.31
C ILE A 475 26.71 9.07 -12.82
N LEU A 476 25.67 8.71 -13.57
CA LEU A 476 25.57 7.44 -14.28
C LEU A 476 25.98 7.64 -15.74
N SER A 477 27.06 6.98 -16.16
CA SER A 477 27.57 7.03 -17.53
C SER A 477 27.36 5.70 -18.24
N GLN A 478 26.97 5.77 -19.52
CA GLN A 478 26.89 4.62 -20.42
C GLN A 478 27.29 5.07 -21.84
N GLY A 479 28.44 4.59 -22.33
CA GLY A 479 29.04 5.13 -23.55
C GLY A 479 29.30 6.64 -23.42
N THR A 480 28.72 7.44 -24.31
CA THR A 480 28.80 8.91 -24.28
C THR A 480 27.69 9.58 -23.47
N LYS A 481 26.67 8.85 -23.01
CA LYS A 481 25.55 9.39 -22.24
C LYS A 481 25.90 9.54 -20.77
N GLN A 482 25.45 10.62 -20.16
CA GLN A 482 25.58 10.88 -18.73
C GLN A 482 24.26 11.40 -18.15
N GLU A 483 23.77 10.71 -17.13
CA GLU A 483 22.63 11.14 -16.32
C GLU A 483 23.11 11.55 -14.93
N LYS A 484 22.47 12.57 -14.34
CA LYS A 484 22.91 13.16 -13.06
C LYS A 484 21.75 13.32 -12.10
N VAL A 485 22.00 13.11 -10.82
CA VAL A 485 21.07 13.44 -9.73
C VAL A 485 21.83 13.98 -8.53
N LEU A 486 21.29 14.99 -7.86
CA LEU A 486 21.83 15.48 -6.59
C LEU A 486 21.26 14.64 -5.45
N LEU A 487 22.16 14.08 -4.65
CA LEU A 487 21.83 13.21 -3.52
C LEU A 487 22.18 13.91 -2.22
N ASN A 488 21.30 13.78 -1.24
CA ASN A 488 21.60 14.09 0.14
C ASN A 488 21.56 12.78 0.94
N LEU A 489 22.75 12.26 1.24
CA LEU A 489 22.92 11.01 1.97
C LEU A 489 22.73 11.25 3.47
N ARG A 490 21.69 10.65 4.03
CA ARG A 490 21.22 10.86 5.41
C ARG A 490 21.70 9.79 6.38
#